data_AF-A0A8H3VVI5-F1
#
_entry.id   AF-A0A8H3VVI5-F1
#
_cell.length_a   1.000
_cell.length_b   1.000
_cell.length_c   1.000
_cell.angle_alpha   90.00
_cell.angle_beta   90.00
_cell.angle_gamma   90.00
#
_symmetry.space_group_name_H-M   'P 1'
#
loop_
_entity.id
_entity.type
_entity.pdbx_description
1 polymer ?
#
loop_
_entity_poly.entity_id
_entity_poly.type
_entity_poly.pdbx_seq_one_letter_code
_entity_poly.pdbx_strand_id
1 'polypeptide(L)'
;MEDSAPVQDDTSDPSSGDAPVVLIADDGDIVLDVTFETSKETLAAARKTWQAATKKFGAPRIPQPNLSPSIKVAYRVRLAVLKKHSRYFANLLGNKQFAEASKVDETLARLASEKLKLAEVDSRDLPWISIVDDDEATRSIGREKVFEDLMRIMHGNQIQSTSVNMLHVTTLAILADRFDCRTVVSRYLSIDLKFKWPLTSAKPARAGTVKKTLDVENVLRQKILVAWLLEQPPRLHNYTRELILRGSVRWSNLAVEEPSRTELWWSLPDDLERELQYRRECVLNTIASIQRHFLGLYSSRERQCKLGYDSSSACDSFQLGQMLKFFTGKELMGIVDFGPSSLDNIPDASVIDIEEILATLKQVPSYQIDKHHTNCGIRTRLEPILEYIRSMLSSTVLSISQVEWKDSRMSATWIPDDESLGRDREEKRFEFTRGLASDQRLRYEGNMYADKMARKLFTADKWDWTPEY
;
A
#
# COMPACT_ATOMS: atom_id res chain seq x y z
N MET A 1 40.21 50.88 30.85
CA MET A 1 39.75 49.50 30.58
C MET A 1 38.25 49.52 30.77
N GLU A 2 37.53 48.83 29.88
CA GLU A 2 36.06 48.74 29.78
C GLU A 2 35.39 49.86 28.97
N ASP A 3 35.50 49.71 27.65
CA ASP A 3 34.55 50.23 26.67
C ASP A 3 33.42 49.20 26.52
N SER A 4 32.19 49.59 26.85
CA SER A 4 30.99 48.78 26.62
C SER A 4 30.25 49.33 25.41
N ALA A 5 30.33 48.60 24.30
CA ALA A 5 29.56 48.87 23.09
C ALA A 5 28.11 48.36 23.26
N PRO A 6 27.09 49.08 22.73
CA PRO A 6 25.71 48.63 22.80
C PRO A 6 25.46 47.49 21.79
N VAL A 7 24.73 46.49 22.25
CA VAL A 7 24.24 45.34 21.49
C VAL A 7 23.24 45.83 20.44
N GLN A 8 23.56 45.60 19.17
CA GLN A 8 22.68 45.86 18.04
C GLN A 8 21.77 44.64 17.87
N ASP A 9 20.50 44.84 18.16
CA ASP A 9 19.43 43.85 18.04
C ASP A 9 19.04 43.75 16.56
N ASP A 10 19.63 42.79 15.83
CA ASP A 10 19.29 42.47 14.44
C ASP A 10 17.96 41.70 14.37
N THR A 11 16.88 42.39 14.70
CA THR A 11 15.52 42.00 14.28
C THR A 11 15.22 42.68 12.95
N SER A 12 15.78 42.12 11.88
CA SER A 12 15.40 42.48 10.52
C SER A 12 14.09 41.78 10.15
N ASP A 13 13.00 42.53 10.20
CA ASP A 13 11.72 42.24 9.56
C ASP A 13 11.94 41.87 8.08
N PRO A 14 11.49 40.69 7.60
CA PRO A 14 11.49 40.38 6.18
C PRO A 14 10.25 40.99 5.52
N SER A 15 10.20 42.33 5.48
CA SER A 15 9.24 43.06 4.65
C SER A 15 9.88 43.40 3.30
N SER A 16 9.18 43.02 2.22
CA SER A 16 9.26 43.59 0.86
C SER A 16 10.48 43.22 -0.03
N GLY A 17 10.58 41.95 -0.41
CA GLY A 17 11.21 41.55 -1.68
C GLY A 17 10.20 40.72 -2.47
N ASP A 18 9.81 41.18 -3.67
CA ASP A 18 8.79 40.56 -4.53
C ASP A 18 8.96 39.04 -4.65
N ALA A 19 8.10 38.28 -3.97
CA ALA A 19 7.95 36.88 -4.29
C ALA A 19 7.32 36.80 -5.69
N PRO A 20 7.98 36.15 -6.67
CA PRO A 20 7.43 36.05 -8.02
C PRO A 20 6.08 35.31 -7.99
N VAL A 21 5.05 35.95 -8.53
CA VAL A 21 3.70 35.38 -8.58
C VAL A 21 3.61 34.45 -9.80
N VAL A 22 3.28 33.19 -9.55
CA VAL A 22 3.04 32.18 -10.59
C VAL A 22 1.65 32.39 -11.17
N LEU A 23 1.59 32.69 -12.47
CA LEU A 23 0.35 32.85 -13.21
C LEU A 23 -0.22 31.48 -13.59
N ILE A 24 -1.29 31.06 -12.90
CA ILE A 24 -2.08 29.87 -13.27
C ILE A 24 -3.22 30.27 -14.20
N ALA A 25 -3.83 31.42 -13.94
CA ALA A 25 -4.85 32.04 -14.80
C ALA A 25 -4.51 33.52 -15.01
N ASP A 26 -4.43 33.94 -16.28
CA ASP A 26 -4.10 35.33 -16.65
C ASP A 26 -5.14 36.34 -16.15
N ASP A 27 -6.40 35.91 -16.04
CA ASP A 27 -7.52 36.67 -15.51
C ASP A 27 -7.87 36.27 -14.06
N GLY A 28 -6.90 35.72 -13.30
CA GLY A 28 -7.10 35.35 -11.91
C GLY A 28 -7.44 36.55 -11.03
N ASP A 29 -8.38 36.34 -10.10
CA ASP A 29 -9.00 37.34 -9.22
C ASP A 29 -8.56 37.20 -7.76
N ILE A 30 -7.68 36.24 -7.46
CA ILE A 30 -7.15 35.96 -6.12
C ILE A 30 -5.72 35.42 -6.20
N VAL A 31 -4.92 35.73 -5.18
CA VAL A 31 -3.56 35.20 -4.99
C VAL A 31 -3.55 34.28 -3.77
N LEU A 32 -3.14 33.02 -3.98
CA LEU A 32 -2.86 32.08 -2.90
C LEU A 32 -1.39 32.16 -2.53
N ASP A 33 -1.08 32.65 -1.33
CA ASP A 33 0.26 32.70 -0.77
C ASP A 33 0.52 31.44 0.05
N VAL A 34 1.22 30.47 -0.55
CA VAL A 34 1.40 29.14 0.04
C VAL A 34 2.80 29.00 0.62
N THR A 35 2.86 28.67 1.91
CA THR A 35 4.09 28.36 2.62
C THR A 35 4.25 26.84 2.74
N PHE A 36 5.29 26.30 2.11
CA PHE A 36 5.66 24.89 2.17
C PHE A 36 6.72 24.69 3.23
N GLU A 37 6.40 23.95 4.29
CA GLU A 37 7.32 23.59 5.36
C GLU A 37 7.87 22.18 5.10
N THR A 38 9.17 21.99 5.28
CA THR A 38 9.85 20.70 5.10
C THR A 38 10.63 20.34 6.36
N SER A 39 10.36 19.16 6.92
CA SER A 39 10.99 18.69 8.14
C SER A 39 12.50 18.48 7.99
N LYS A 40 13.21 18.53 9.13
CA LYS A 40 14.67 18.30 9.18
C LYS A 40 15.03 16.89 8.69
N GLU A 41 14.21 15.90 9.03
CA GLU A 41 14.41 14.50 8.62
C GLU A 41 14.34 14.36 7.10
N THR A 42 13.33 14.96 6.47
CA THR A 42 13.14 14.95 5.01
C THR A 42 14.31 15.64 4.29
N LEU A 43 14.74 16.81 4.78
CA LEU A 43 15.90 17.51 4.23
C LEU A 43 17.19 16.70 4.35
N ALA A 44 17.40 16.04 5.49
CA ALA A 44 18.57 15.18 5.70
C ALA A 44 18.55 13.97 4.74
N ALA A 45 17.40 13.31 4.59
CA ALA A 45 17.22 12.19 3.68
C ALA A 45 17.42 12.61 2.21
N ALA A 46 16.86 13.73 1.78
CA ALA A 46 17.02 14.29 0.44
C ALA A 46 18.49 14.63 0.15
N ARG A 47 19.19 15.28 1.10
CA ARG A 47 20.62 15.60 0.98
C ARG A 47 21.46 14.33 0.83
N LYS A 48 21.22 13.31 1.67
CA LYS A 48 21.93 12.02 1.60
C LYS A 48 21.71 11.32 0.25
N THR A 49 20.46 11.32 -0.23
CA THR A 49 20.09 10.69 -1.50
C THR A 49 20.74 11.38 -2.69
N TRP A 50 20.73 12.72 -2.72
CA TRP A 50 21.37 13.50 -3.77
C TRP A 50 22.90 13.30 -3.77
N GLN A 51 23.56 13.35 -2.60
CA GLN A 51 24.99 13.07 -2.49
C GLN A 51 25.37 11.66 -2.96
N ALA A 52 24.53 10.66 -2.67
CA ALA A 52 24.75 9.30 -3.15
C ALA A 52 24.57 9.19 -4.67
N ALA A 53 23.63 9.94 -5.26
CA ALA A 53 23.38 9.95 -6.69
C ALA A 53 24.51 10.65 -7.47
N THR A 54 25.06 11.75 -6.94
CA THR A 54 26.16 12.50 -7.58
C THR A 54 27.51 11.78 -7.51
N LYS A 55 27.72 10.91 -6.51
CA LYS A 55 28.93 10.08 -6.39
C LYS A 55 28.97 8.87 -7.33
N LYS A 56 27.87 8.54 -8.03
CA LYS A 56 27.86 7.40 -8.97
C LYS A 56 28.65 7.75 -10.24
N PHE A 57 29.61 6.90 -10.58
CA PHE A 57 30.44 7.06 -11.77
C PHE A 57 29.57 7.03 -13.05
N GLY A 58 29.72 8.02 -13.93
CA GLY A 58 28.90 8.17 -15.15
C GLY A 58 27.48 8.73 -14.92
N ALA A 59 27.16 9.23 -13.74
CA ALA A 59 25.85 9.83 -13.48
C ALA A 59 25.67 11.17 -14.23
N PRO A 60 24.49 11.43 -14.82
CA PRO A 60 24.16 12.75 -15.35
C PRO A 60 24.23 13.80 -14.24
N ARG A 61 24.59 15.05 -14.59
CA ARG A 61 24.55 16.18 -13.63
C ARG A 61 23.10 16.39 -13.17
N ILE A 62 22.78 15.90 -11.99
CA ILE A 62 21.47 16.12 -11.35
C ILE A 62 21.52 17.48 -10.66
N PRO A 63 20.62 18.43 -11.00
CA PRO A 63 20.52 19.70 -10.30
C PRO A 63 20.37 19.48 -8.80
N GLN A 64 20.99 20.34 -8.00
CA GLN A 64 20.81 20.28 -6.55
C GLN A 64 19.34 20.57 -6.21
N PRO A 65 18.66 19.72 -5.42
CA PRO A 65 17.31 20.03 -4.96
C PRO A 65 17.31 21.27 -4.08
N ASN A 66 16.20 22.00 -4.06
CA ASN A 66 16.01 23.04 -3.07
C ASN A 66 15.91 22.38 -1.68
N LEU A 67 16.81 22.75 -0.76
CA LEU A 67 16.89 22.20 0.59
C LEU A 67 16.53 23.24 1.66
N SER A 68 15.78 24.28 1.27
CA SER A 68 15.23 25.27 2.19
C SER A 68 14.14 24.64 3.06
N PRO A 69 14.11 24.93 4.38
CA PRO A 69 13.09 24.39 5.28
C PRO A 69 11.71 25.02 5.10
N SER A 70 11.66 26.24 4.53
CA SER A 70 10.43 26.93 4.19
C SER A 70 10.57 27.54 2.80
N ILE A 71 9.57 27.32 1.96
CA ILE A 71 9.47 27.88 0.62
C ILE A 71 8.12 28.57 0.51
N LYS A 72 8.10 29.85 0.13
CA LYS A 72 6.86 30.60 -0.12
C LYS A 72 6.68 30.80 -1.62
N VAL A 73 5.48 30.49 -2.12
CA VAL A 73 5.12 30.69 -3.52
C VAL A 73 3.71 31.26 -3.60
N ALA A 74 3.55 32.33 -4.38
CA ALA A 74 2.27 32.97 -4.63
C ALA A 74 1.69 32.48 -5.97
N TYR A 75 0.44 32.02 -5.97
CA TYR A 75 -0.26 31.53 -7.16
C TYR A 75 -1.46 32.41 -7.49
N ARG A 76 -1.48 33.02 -8.67
CA ARG A 76 -2.63 33.77 -9.17
C ARG A 76 -3.61 32.82 -9.85
N VAL A 77 -4.81 32.71 -9.30
CA VAL A 77 -5.83 31.70 -9.66
C VAL A 77 -7.22 32.32 -9.76
N ARG A 78 -8.18 31.58 -10.30
CA ARG A 78 -9.57 32.02 -10.44
C ARG A 78 -10.46 31.43 -9.35
N LEU A 79 -11.07 32.30 -8.54
CA LEU A 79 -11.93 31.96 -7.41
C LEU A 79 -13.11 31.08 -7.83
N ALA A 80 -13.77 31.41 -8.94
CA ALA A 80 -14.89 30.64 -9.47
C ALA A 80 -14.51 29.19 -9.81
N VAL A 81 -13.29 28.97 -10.33
CA VAL A 81 -12.77 27.64 -10.66
C VAL A 81 -12.45 26.88 -9.38
N LEU A 82 -11.80 27.53 -8.40
CA LEU A 82 -11.51 26.91 -7.11
C LEU A 82 -12.79 26.44 -6.41
N LYS A 83 -13.79 27.31 -6.26
CA LYS A 83 -15.07 26.97 -5.61
C LYS A 83 -15.84 25.87 -6.33
N LYS A 84 -15.72 25.81 -7.66
CA LYS A 84 -16.38 24.77 -8.48
C LYS A 84 -15.75 23.39 -8.30
N HIS A 85 -14.42 23.34 -8.17
CA HIS A 85 -13.67 22.10 -8.23
C HIS A 85 -13.13 21.63 -6.87
N SER A 86 -13.25 22.45 -5.82
CA SER A 86 -12.82 22.16 -4.46
C SER A 86 -13.86 22.62 -3.45
N ARG A 87 -14.37 21.68 -2.64
CA ARG A 87 -15.29 22.02 -1.55
C ARG A 87 -14.57 22.78 -0.43
N TYR A 88 -13.29 22.49 -0.22
CA TYR A 88 -12.45 23.21 0.73
C TYR A 88 -12.43 24.71 0.41
N PHE A 89 -12.10 25.09 -0.83
CA PHE A 89 -12.08 26.50 -1.24
C PHE A 89 -13.48 27.12 -1.33
N ALA A 90 -14.51 26.32 -1.66
CA ALA A 90 -15.90 26.76 -1.59
C ALA A 90 -16.29 27.20 -0.17
N ASN A 91 -15.87 26.46 0.85
CA ASN A 91 -16.13 26.79 2.25
C ASN A 91 -15.25 27.94 2.73
N LEU A 92 -13.93 27.84 2.56
CA LEU A 92 -12.96 28.82 3.06
C LEU A 92 -13.19 30.23 2.48
N LEU A 93 -13.47 30.31 1.18
CA LEU A 93 -13.58 31.58 0.45
C LEU A 93 -15.03 31.99 0.15
N GLY A 94 -16.01 31.18 0.55
CA GLY A 94 -17.43 31.42 0.30
C GLY A 94 -18.28 31.61 1.55
N ASN A 95 -17.83 31.11 2.71
CA ASN A 95 -18.55 31.27 3.96
C ASN A 95 -17.99 32.45 4.77
N LYS A 96 -18.83 33.46 5.02
CA LYS A 96 -18.49 34.69 5.76
C LYS A 96 -18.08 34.48 7.22
N GLN A 97 -18.23 33.27 7.75
CA GLN A 97 -17.67 32.90 9.05
C GLN A 97 -16.14 32.87 9.06
N PHE A 98 -15.52 32.68 7.89
CA PHE A 98 -14.07 32.74 7.71
C PHE A 98 -13.63 34.18 7.38
N ALA A 99 -12.56 34.63 8.03
CA ALA A 99 -12.00 35.97 7.79
C ALA A 99 -11.50 36.13 6.35
N GLU A 100 -11.03 35.02 5.77
CA GLU A 100 -10.59 34.89 4.39
C GLU A 100 -11.68 35.28 3.40
N ALA A 101 -12.91 34.77 3.59
CA ALA A 101 -14.04 35.08 2.71
C ALA A 101 -14.41 36.56 2.76
N SER A 102 -14.47 37.15 3.96
CA SER A 102 -14.77 38.58 4.13
C SER A 102 -13.70 39.46 3.48
N LYS A 103 -12.42 39.13 3.67
CA LYS A 103 -11.30 39.84 3.04
C LYS A 103 -11.37 39.81 1.51
N VAL A 104 -11.74 38.66 0.93
CA VAL A 104 -11.92 38.51 -0.52
C VAL A 104 -13.08 39.37 -1.01
N ASP A 105 -14.25 39.29 -0.37
CA ASP A 105 -15.43 40.05 -0.75
C ASP A 105 -15.18 41.57 -0.69
N GLU A 106 -14.54 42.06 0.37
CA GLU A 106 -14.20 43.48 0.55
C GLU A 106 -13.22 43.98 -0.52
N THR A 107 -12.17 43.20 -0.79
CA THR A 107 -11.14 43.58 -1.78
C THR A 107 -11.71 43.57 -3.20
N LEU A 108 -12.50 42.56 -3.54
CA LEU A 108 -13.14 42.47 -4.86
C LEU A 108 -14.22 43.54 -5.05
N ALA A 109 -14.99 43.88 -4.01
CA ALA A 109 -15.95 44.98 -4.06
C ALA A 109 -15.26 46.34 -4.31
N ARG A 110 -14.10 46.56 -3.65
CA ARG A 110 -13.26 47.74 -3.89
C ARG A 110 -12.79 47.81 -5.34
N LEU A 111 -12.19 46.73 -5.87
CA LEU A 111 -11.70 46.69 -7.26
C LEU A 111 -12.82 46.85 -8.30
N ALA A 112 -14.00 46.28 -8.03
CA ALA A 112 -15.17 46.46 -8.88
C ALA A 112 -15.65 47.93 -8.92
N SER A 113 -15.56 48.66 -7.80
CA SER A 113 -15.90 50.08 -7.74
C SER A 113 -14.97 50.96 -8.58
N GLU A 114 -13.71 50.52 -8.74
CA GLU A 114 -12.67 51.20 -9.53
C GLU A 114 -12.76 50.88 -11.03
N LYS A 115 -13.67 49.98 -11.46
CA LYS A 115 -13.88 49.54 -12.86
C LYS A 115 -12.63 48.99 -13.55
N LEU A 116 -11.68 48.45 -12.78
CA LEU A 116 -10.48 47.83 -13.31
C LEU A 116 -10.80 46.45 -13.89
N LYS A 117 -10.20 46.12 -15.03
CA LYS A 117 -10.25 44.75 -15.56
C LYS A 117 -9.31 43.87 -14.76
N LEU A 118 -9.82 42.79 -14.18
CA LEU A 118 -9.05 41.91 -13.29
C LEU A 118 -7.75 41.42 -13.93
N ALA A 119 -7.72 41.08 -15.22
CA ALA A 119 -6.51 40.66 -15.93
C ALA A 119 -5.38 41.72 -16.01
N GLU A 120 -5.72 43.01 -15.90
CA GLU A 120 -4.77 44.14 -15.95
C GLU A 120 -4.37 44.62 -14.54
N VAL A 121 -5.01 44.10 -13.48
CA VAL A 121 -4.71 44.45 -12.08
C VAL A 121 -3.40 43.80 -11.64
N ASP A 122 -2.56 44.59 -10.97
CA ASP A 122 -1.31 44.10 -10.37
C ASP A 122 -1.60 43.08 -9.26
N SER A 123 -0.76 42.07 -9.15
CA SER A 123 -0.99 40.99 -8.18
C SER A 123 -1.01 41.48 -6.73
N ARG A 124 -0.40 42.63 -6.41
CA ARG A 124 -0.39 43.24 -5.06
C ARG A 124 -1.75 43.80 -4.65
N ASP A 125 -2.58 44.19 -5.61
CA ASP A 125 -3.90 44.82 -5.34
C ASP A 125 -5.03 43.78 -5.21
N LEU A 126 -4.77 42.54 -5.65
CA LEU A 126 -5.66 41.39 -5.51
C LEU A 126 -5.76 40.93 -4.04
N PRO A 127 -6.79 40.15 -3.66
CA PRO A 127 -6.85 39.53 -2.33
C PRO A 127 -5.79 38.42 -2.18
N TRP A 128 -4.99 38.50 -1.12
CA TRP A 128 -3.99 37.49 -0.75
C TRP A 128 -4.51 36.59 0.38
N ILE A 129 -4.51 35.28 0.13
CA ILE A 129 -4.92 34.25 1.10
C ILE A 129 -3.73 33.35 1.42
N SER A 130 -3.38 33.29 2.70
CA SER A 130 -2.26 32.49 3.18
C SER A 130 -2.68 31.05 3.45
N ILE A 131 -1.90 30.10 2.94
CA ILE A 131 -2.07 28.65 3.16
C ILE A 131 -0.74 28.07 3.64
N VAL A 132 -0.78 27.19 4.64
CA VAL A 132 0.41 26.48 5.11
C VAL A 132 0.27 24.99 4.78
N ASP A 133 1.33 24.41 4.24
CA ASP A 133 1.42 23.02 3.82
C ASP A 133 2.70 22.40 4.41
N ASP A 134 2.56 21.46 5.33
CA ASP A 134 3.63 20.68 5.97
C ASP A 134 3.90 19.36 5.22
N ASP A 135 5.09 18.77 5.37
CA ASP A 135 5.49 17.55 4.67
C ASP A 135 5.17 16.25 5.42
N GLU A 136 4.44 16.29 6.52
CA GLU A 136 4.20 15.14 7.40
C GLU A 136 3.63 13.95 6.62
N ALA A 137 2.65 14.23 5.76
CA ALA A 137 1.95 13.21 4.98
C ALA A 137 2.79 12.54 3.89
N THR A 138 3.87 13.19 3.42
CA THR A 138 4.58 12.77 2.20
C THR A 138 6.08 12.59 2.37
N ARG A 139 6.70 13.20 3.39
CA ARG A 139 8.15 13.29 3.60
C ARG A 139 8.93 13.54 2.31
N SER A 140 8.42 14.47 1.49
CA SER A 140 8.92 14.74 0.15
C SER A 140 9.29 16.20 -0.05
N ILE A 141 10.35 16.42 -0.81
CA ILE A 141 10.76 17.75 -1.29
C ILE A 141 10.09 18.06 -2.64
N GLY A 142 9.98 19.35 -2.99
CA GLY A 142 9.47 19.75 -4.30
C GLY A 142 7.94 19.78 -4.39
N ARG A 143 7.25 19.84 -3.26
CA ARG A 143 5.77 19.83 -3.16
C ARG A 143 5.16 21.08 -3.77
N GLU A 144 5.90 22.18 -3.82
CA GLU A 144 5.49 23.41 -4.48
C GLU A 144 5.17 23.18 -5.96
N LYS A 145 5.94 22.34 -6.66
CA LYS A 145 5.67 22.01 -8.07
C LYS A 145 4.45 21.13 -8.24
N VAL A 146 4.21 20.21 -7.30
CA VAL A 146 3.04 19.34 -7.32
C VAL A 146 1.78 20.14 -7.02
N PHE A 147 1.86 21.11 -6.11
CA PHE A 147 0.78 22.05 -5.83
C PHE A 147 0.50 22.97 -7.02
N GLU A 148 1.53 23.47 -7.70
CA GLU A 148 1.36 24.22 -8.95
C GLU A 148 0.61 23.39 -9.99
N ASP A 149 1.02 22.14 -10.20
CA ASP A 149 0.36 21.21 -11.11
C ASP A 149 -1.09 20.92 -10.70
N LEU A 150 -1.39 20.81 -9.40
CA LEU A 150 -2.75 20.70 -8.89
C LEU A 150 -3.60 21.92 -9.30
N MET A 151 -3.06 23.12 -9.11
CA MET A 151 -3.73 24.37 -9.50
C MET A 151 -3.96 24.41 -11.02
N ARG A 152 -2.96 24.03 -11.82
CA ARG A 152 -3.10 23.94 -13.29
C ARG A 152 -4.19 22.95 -13.70
N ILE A 153 -4.24 21.77 -13.09
CA ILE A 153 -5.26 20.74 -13.34
C ILE A 153 -6.66 21.28 -13.03
N MET A 154 -6.85 21.96 -11.89
CA MET A 154 -8.15 22.56 -11.54
C MET A 154 -8.61 23.59 -12.57
N HIS A 155 -7.68 24.31 -13.21
CA HIS A 155 -7.96 25.31 -14.25
C HIS A 155 -8.04 24.72 -15.66
N GLY A 156 -7.88 23.40 -15.84
CA GLY A 156 -7.88 22.75 -17.15
C GLY A 156 -6.61 22.99 -17.98
N ASN A 157 -5.54 23.44 -17.33
CA ASN A 157 -4.24 23.67 -17.96
C ASN A 157 -3.38 22.40 -17.89
N GLN A 158 -2.42 22.27 -18.80
CA GLN A 158 -1.41 21.21 -18.73
C GLN A 158 -0.45 21.45 -17.55
N ILE A 159 0.00 20.35 -16.94
CA ILE A 159 1.04 20.38 -15.90
C ILE A 159 2.38 20.86 -16.46
N GLN A 160 3.22 21.43 -15.60
CA GLN A 160 4.57 21.88 -15.97
C GLN A 160 5.64 20.81 -15.69
N SER A 161 5.38 19.87 -14.80
CA SER A 161 6.34 18.81 -14.46
C SER A 161 6.70 17.95 -15.68
N THR A 162 8.00 17.94 -16.02
CA THR A 162 8.54 17.22 -17.18
C THR A 162 8.62 15.70 -16.99
N SER A 163 8.69 15.23 -15.74
CA SER A 163 8.69 13.80 -15.42
C SER A 163 7.73 13.52 -14.26
N VAL A 164 6.62 12.84 -14.57
CA VAL A 164 5.63 12.41 -13.59
C VAL A 164 5.95 10.97 -13.19
N ASN A 165 6.32 10.77 -11.92
CA ASN A 165 6.58 9.46 -11.33
C ASN A 165 5.51 9.09 -10.30
N MET A 166 5.60 7.90 -9.70
CA MET A 166 4.61 7.43 -8.73
C MET A 166 4.55 8.31 -7.47
N LEU A 167 5.68 8.81 -7.00
CA LEU A 167 5.74 9.70 -5.84
C LEU A 167 5.02 11.03 -6.13
N HIS A 168 5.24 11.62 -7.31
CA HIS A 168 4.53 12.82 -7.74
C HIS A 168 3.01 12.60 -7.77
N VAL A 169 2.54 11.49 -8.36
CA VAL A 169 1.11 11.16 -8.40
C VAL A 169 0.55 10.92 -6.99
N THR A 170 1.35 10.34 -6.10
CA THR A 170 0.96 10.11 -4.69
C THR A 170 0.81 11.42 -3.94
N THR A 171 1.80 12.31 -4.02
CA THR A 171 1.73 13.66 -3.45
C THR A 171 0.55 14.44 -4.04
N LEU A 172 0.33 14.36 -5.35
CA LEU A 172 -0.81 15.00 -6.01
C LEU A 172 -2.16 14.47 -5.47
N ALA A 173 -2.30 13.16 -5.27
CA ALA A 173 -3.50 12.56 -4.71
C ALA A 173 -3.74 12.97 -3.25
N ILE A 174 -2.68 13.05 -2.44
CA ILE A 174 -2.74 13.51 -1.04
C ILE A 174 -3.16 14.98 -0.99
N LEU A 175 -2.57 15.84 -1.80
CA LEU A 175 -2.98 17.25 -1.89
C LEU A 175 -4.42 17.37 -2.40
N ALA A 176 -4.82 16.56 -3.38
CA ALA A 176 -6.19 16.56 -3.90
C ALA A 176 -7.22 16.13 -2.85
N ASP A 177 -6.87 15.22 -1.95
CA ASP A 177 -7.70 14.85 -0.80
C ASP A 177 -7.74 15.98 0.24
N ARG A 178 -6.59 16.57 0.61
CA ARG A 178 -6.48 17.71 1.55
C ARG A 178 -7.34 18.91 1.11
N PHE A 179 -7.33 19.23 -0.18
CA PHE A 179 -8.09 20.35 -0.77
C PHE A 179 -9.45 19.91 -1.35
N ASP A 180 -9.90 18.69 -1.11
CA ASP A 180 -11.18 18.12 -1.57
C ASP A 180 -11.50 18.39 -3.05
N CYS A 181 -10.56 18.06 -3.94
CA CYS A 181 -10.64 18.22 -5.40
C CYS A 181 -10.27 16.93 -6.18
N ARG A 182 -10.40 15.77 -5.53
CA ARG A 182 -10.03 14.43 -6.03
C ARG A 182 -10.63 14.08 -7.39
N THR A 183 -11.89 14.44 -7.63
CA THR A 183 -12.61 14.10 -8.87
C THR A 183 -11.92 14.66 -10.12
N VAL A 184 -11.44 15.91 -10.06
CA VAL A 184 -10.77 16.56 -11.18
C VAL A 184 -9.42 15.90 -11.45
N VAL A 185 -8.67 15.62 -10.38
CA VAL A 185 -7.36 14.96 -10.46
C VAL A 185 -7.49 13.53 -10.99
N SER A 186 -8.48 12.76 -10.53
CA SER A 186 -8.72 11.39 -11.00
C SER A 186 -9.05 11.35 -12.50
N ARG A 187 -9.88 12.29 -12.95
CA ARG A 187 -10.20 12.47 -14.38
C ARG A 187 -8.96 12.83 -15.19
N TYR A 188 -8.20 13.83 -14.75
CA TYR A 188 -6.99 14.28 -15.44
C TYR A 188 -5.96 13.16 -15.57
N LEU A 189 -5.69 12.43 -14.48
CA LEU A 189 -4.74 11.32 -14.46
C LEU A 189 -5.10 10.22 -15.46
N SER A 190 -6.40 9.95 -15.61
CA SER A 190 -6.92 8.86 -16.43
C SER A 190 -7.10 9.22 -17.90
N ILE A 191 -7.60 10.43 -18.19
CA ILE A 191 -7.98 10.85 -19.54
C ILE A 191 -6.88 11.66 -20.21
N ASP A 192 -6.40 12.71 -19.53
CA ASP A 192 -5.54 13.72 -20.12
C ASP A 192 -4.07 13.28 -20.06
N LEU A 193 -3.59 12.94 -18.87
CA LEU A 193 -2.20 12.50 -18.66
C LEU A 193 -1.99 11.05 -19.09
N LYS A 194 -3.02 10.20 -19.03
CA LYS A 194 -2.95 8.74 -19.28
C LYS A 194 -1.77 8.11 -18.55
N PHE A 195 -1.66 8.41 -17.26
CA PHE A 195 -0.49 8.05 -16.47
C PHE A 195 -0.22 6.53 -16.51
N LYS A 196 1.02 6.17 -16.85
CA LYS A 196 1.47 4.79 -16.88
C LYS A 196 1.92 4.36 -15.50
N TRP A 197 1.08 3.58 -14.84
CA TRP A 197 1.36 3.04 -13.52
C TRP A 197 2.58 2.11 -13.58
N PRO A 198 3.56 2.27 -12.68
CA PRO A 198 4.74 1.42 -12.69
C PRO A 198 4.37 -0.03 -12.42
N LEU A 199 5.00 -0.92 -13.19
CA LEU A 199 4.96 -2.35 -12.94
C LEU A 199 5.84 -2.65 -11.72
N THR A 200 5.25 -3.28 -10.73
CA THR A 200 5.94 -3.89 -9.60
C THR A 200 6.51 -5.22 -10.09
N SER A 201 7.83 -5.42 -9.99
CA SER A 201 8.54 -6.55 -10.63
C SER A 201 7.90 -7.89 -10.30
N ALA A 202 7.43 -8.63 -11.31
CA ALA A 202 6.86 -9.97 -11.19
C ALA A 202 7.92 -11.06 -10.91
N LYS A 203 9.21 -10.72 -10.92
CA LYS A 203 10.26 -11.68 -10.57
C LYS A 203 10.34 -11.81 -9.04
N PRO A 204 10.23 -13.03 -8.49
CA PRO A 204 10.40 -13.25 -7.06
C PRO A 204 11.78 -12.71 -6.67
N ALA A 205 11.80 -11.82 -5.67
CA ALA A 205 13.05 -11.36 -5.11
C ALA A 205 13.69 -12.58 -4.45
N ARG A 206 14.84 -13.05 -4.97
CA ARG A 206 15.63 -14.04 -4.24
C ARG A 206 15.86 -13.51 -2.82
N ALA A 207 15.68 -14.38 -1.82
CA ALA A 207 16.08 -14.11 -0.45
C ALA A 207 17.49 -13.50 -0.45
N GLY A 208 17.62 -12.24 0.00
CA GLY A 208 18.90 -11.53 0.05
C GLY A 208 18.96 -10.09 -0.47
N THR A 209 17.88 -9.53 -1.06
CA THR A 209 17.85 -8.08 -1.38
C THR A 209 16.70 -7.35 -0.69
N VAL A 210 16.75 -7.28 0.64
CA VAL A 210 15.78 -6.54 1.50
C VAL A 210 15.45 -5.15 0.92
N LYS A 211 16.46 -4.44 0.40
CA LYS A 211 16.27 -3.13 -0.25
C LYS A 211 15.34 -3.16 -1.46
N LYS A 212 15.45 -4.17 -2.35
CA LYS A 212 14.59 -4.27 -3.53
C LYS A 212 13.15 -4.62 -3.15
N THR A 213 12.97 -5.46 -2.14
CA THR A 213 11.65 -5.80 -1.60
C THR A 213 10.98 -4.54 -1.05
N LEU A 214 11.72 -3.73 -0.27
CA LEU A 214 11.23 -2.46 0.26
C LEU A 214 10.88 -1.44 -0.83
N ASP A 215 11.67 -1.34 -1.91
CA ASP A 215 11.38 -0.42 -3.01
C ASP A 215 10.08 -0.83 -3.75
N VAL A 216 9.87 -2.14 -3.96
CA VAL A 216 8.65 -2.68 -4.58
C VAL A 216 7.43 -2.44 -3.69
N GLU A 217 7.54 -2.74 -2.39
CA GLU A 217 6.49 -2.51 -1.40
C GLU A 217 6.14 -1.03 -1.27
N ASN A 218 7.14 -0.15 -1.28
CA ASN A 218 6.95 1.30 -1.27
C ASN A 218 6.08 1.76 -2.45
N VAL A 219 6.41 1.31 -3.66
CA VAL A 219 5.62 1.62 -4.86
C VAL A 219 4.23 1.01 -4.78
N LEU A 220 4.10 -0.22 -4.29
CA LEU A 220 2.81 -0.91 -4.19
C LEU A 220 1.86 -0.18 -3.23
N ARG A 221 2.36 0.23 -2.06
CA ARG A 221 1.62 1.03 -1.09
C ARG A 221 1.18 2.39 -1.62
N GLN A 222 2.08 3.10 -2.31
CA GLN A 222 1.72 4.33 -3.03
C GLN A 222 0.58 4.08 -4.02
N LYS A 223 0.65 2.97 -4.77
CA LYS A 223 -0.39 2.64 -5.75
C LYS A 223 -1.75 2.36 -5.09
N ILE A 224 -1.76 1.67 -3.94
CA ILE A 224 -2.99 1.42 -3.16
C ILE A 224 -3.57 2.74 -2.65
N LEU A 225 -2.74 3.59 -2.03
CA LEU A 225 -3.21 4.88 -1.50
C LEU A 225 -3.80 5.77 -2.60
N VAL A 226 -3.12 5.90 -3.75
CA VAL A 226 -3.64 6.69 -4.87
C VAL A 226 -4.95 6.10 -5.41
N ALA A 227 -5.03 4.77 -5.55
CA ALA A 227 -6.26 4.13 -6.01
C ALA A 227 -7.42 4.31 -5.03
N TRP A 228 -7.14 4.34 -3.72
CA TRP A 228 -8.11 4.63 -2.67
C TRP A 228 -8.61 6.07 -2.76
N LEU A 229 -7.69 7.04 -2.69
CA LEU A 229 -8.01 8.47 -2.66
C LEU A 229 -8.70 8.92 -3.95
N LEU A 230 -8.20 8.51 -5.12
CA LEU A 230 -8.76 8.93 -6.41
C LEU A 230 -9.94 8.07 -6.90
N GLU A 231 -10.45 7.18 -6.05
CA GLU A 231 -11.60 6.30 -6.33
C GLU A 231 -11.44 5.51 -7.62
N GLN A 232 -10.44 4.63 -7.65
CA GLN A 232 -10.12 3.78 -8.80
C GLN A 232 -10.29 2.29 -8.44
N PRO A 233 -11.54 1.77 -8.35
CA PRO A 233 -11.81 0.44 -7.81
C PRO A 233 -11.04 -0.71 -8.48
N PRO A 234 -10.91 -0.78 -9.83
CA PRO A 234 -10.17 -1.87 -10.46
C PRO A 234 -8.67 -1.88 -10.10
N ARG A 235 -8.08 -0.70 -9.86
CA ARG A 235 -6.69 -0.57 -9.46
C ARG A 235 -6.52 -0.94 -7.99
N LEU A 236 -7.43 -0.48 -7.12
CA LEU A 236 -7.42 -0.84 -5.72
C LEU A 236 -7.50 -2.36 -5.54
N HIS A 237 -8.42 -3.00 -6.27
CA HIS A 237 -8.58 -4.46 -6.25
C HIS A 237 -7.27 -5.18 -6.60
N ASN A 238 -6.64 -4.82 -7.71
CA ASN A 238 -5.40 -5.45 -8.16
C ASN A 238 -4.22 -5.25 -7.19
N TYR A 239 -4.05 -4.04 -6.65
CA TYR A 239 -2.88 -3.73 -5.83
C TYR A 239 -3.01 -4.22 -4.39
N THR A 240 -4.21 -4.24 -3.83
CA THR A 240 -4.45 -4.86 -2.52
C THR A 240 -4.21 -6.36 -2.55
N ARG A 241 -4.66 -7.03 -3.62
CA ARG A 241 -4.35 -8.43 -3.89
C ARG A 241 -2.85 -8.69 -3.94
N GLU A 242 -2.13 -7.88 -4.72
CA GLU A 242 -0.69 -8.03 -4.89
C GLU A 242 0.05 -7.87 -3.55
N LEU A 243 -0.38 -6.94 -2.69
CA LEU A 243 0.23 -6.73 -1.38
C LEU A 243 -0.04 -7.93 -0.46
N ILE A 244 -1.25 -8.47 -0.46
CA ILE A 244 -1.58 -9.69 0.31
C ILE A 244 -0.67 -10.85 -0.10
N LEU A 245 -0.46 -11.08 -1.41
CA LEU A 245 0.35 -12.18 -1.92
C LEU A 245 1.84 -12.01 -1.58
N ARG A 246 2.39 -10.82 -1.79
CA ARG A 246 3.82 -10.53 -1.55
C ARG A 246 4.18 -10.39 -0.08
N GLY A 247 3.26 -9.88 0.73
CA GLY A 247 3.54 -9.55 2.12
C GLY A 247 4.06 -8.13 2.31
N SER A 248 4.31 -7.78 3.57
CA SER A 248 4.78 -6.46 3.96
C SER A 248 5.69 -6.55 5.19
N VAL A 249 6.75 -5.74 5.21
CA VAL A 249 7.66 -5.66 6.37
C VAL A 249 6.96 -5.16 7.64
N ARG A 250 5.87 -4.41 7.50
CA ARG A 250 5.10 -3.91 8.66
C ARG A 250 4.25 -5.00 9.32
N TRP A 251 4.07 -6.13 8.65
CA TRP A 251 3.30 -7.26 9.19
C TRP A 251 4.19 -8.26 9.93
N SER A 252 5.48 -7.93 10.11
CA SER A 252 6.41 -8.74 10.87
C SER A 252 6.12 -8.65 12.36
N ASN A 253 5.83 -9.80 12.98
CA ASN A 253 5.74 -9.92 14.44
C ASN A 253 7.13 -10.02 15.11
N LEU A 254 8.20 -10.09 14.32
CA LEU A 254 9.58 -10.32 14.78
C LEU A 254 10.47 -9.07 14.62
N ALA A 255 9.97 -8.01 13.98
CA ALA A 255 10.73 -6.78 13.79
C ALA A 255 10.84 -5.98 15.12
N VAL A 256 12.07 -5.83 15.62
CA VAL A 256 12.38 -5.12 16.88
C VAL A 256 12.49 -3.59 16.67
N GLU A 257 12.74 -3.14 15.44
CA GLU A 257 12.82 -1.71 15.09
C GLU A 257 11.73 -1.38 14.06
N GLU A 258 10.71 -0.62 14.48
CA GLU A 258 9.75 -0.06 13.52
C GLU A 258 10.49 0.99 12.67
N PRO A 259 10.56 0.83 11.34
CA PRO A 259 11.12 1.87 10.50
C PRO A 259 10.37 3.18 10.76
N SER A 260 11.08 4.29 10.95
CA SER A 260 10.52 5.64 11.19
C SER A 260 9.75 6.24 10.00
N ARG A 261 9.12 5.39 9.19
CA ARG A 261 8.38 5.72 7.98
C ARG A 261 6.99 6.21 8.40
N THR A 262 6.82 7.51 8.31
CA THR A 262 5.60 8.23 8.70
C THR A 262 4.79 8.68 7.50
N GLU A 263 5.24 8.39 6.28
CA GLU A 263 4.50 8.75 5.07
C GLU A 263 3.16 8.00 5.02
N LEU A 264 2.09 8.68 4.58
CA LEU A 264 0.73 8.15 4.67
C LEU A 264 0.55 6.78 4.00
N TRP A 265 1.26 6.50 2.91
CA TRP A 265 1.11 5.21 2.23
C TRP A 265 1.70 4.04 3.03
N TRP A 266 2.56 4.28 4.01
CA TRP A 266 3.04 3.22 4.91
C TRP A 266 1.98 2.78 5.92
N SER A 267 0.96 3.60 6.17
CA SER A 267 -0.18 3.29 7.04
C SER A 267 -1.49 3.48 6.28
N LEU A 268 -1.95 2.43 5.60
CA LEU A 268 -3.14 2.52 4.76
C LEU A 268 -4.40 2.90 5.57
N PRO A 269 -5.24 3.82 5.08
CA PRO A 269 -6.36 4.40 5.83
C PRO A 269 -7.54 3.43 6.02
N ASP A 270 -8.55 3.84 6.80
CA ASP A 270 -9.86 3.18 6.92
C ASP A 270 -9.82 1.69 7.33
N ASP A 271 -8.88 1.33 8.21
CA ASP A 271 -8.47 -0.02 8.63
C ASP A 271 -8.08 -0.98 7.49
N LEU A 272 -7.78 -0.46 6.30
CA LEU A 272 -7.30 -1.28 5.19
C LEU A 272 -6.03 -2.04 5.59
N GLU A 273 -5.10 -1.42 6.30
CA GLU A 273 -3.85 -2.09 6.72
C GLU A 273 -4.14 -3.35 7.54
N ARG A 274 -5.01 -3.23 8.57
CA ARG A 274 -5.39 -4.34 9.46
C ARG A 274 -6.12 -5.45 8.70
N GLU A 275 -7.03 -5.09 7.81
CA GLU A 275 -7.77 -6.05 6.99
C GLU A 275 -6.83 -6.82 6.04
N LEU A 276 -5.95 -6.12 5.33
CA LEU A 276 -5.02 -6.76 4.38
C LEU A 276 -4.06 -7.72 5.09
N GLN A 277 -3.55 -7.31 6.26
CA GLN A 277 -2.75 -8.18 7.12
C GLN A 277 -3.55 -9.43 7.51
N TYR A 278 -4.76 -9.27 8.04
CA TYR A 278 -5.58 -10.39 8.49
C TYR A 278 -5.92 -11.38 7.35
N ARG A 279 -6.23 -10.86 6.15
CA ARG A 279 -6.47 -11.71 4.97
C ARG A 279 -5.25 -12.52 4.58
N ARG A 280 -4.06 -11.92 4.64
CA ARG A 280 -2.80 -12.65 4.41
C ARG A 280 -2.60 -13.73 5.46
N GLU A 281 -2.80 -13.42 6.74
CA GLU A 281 -2.66 -14.39 7.83
C GLU A 281 -3.62 -15.58 7.62
N CYS A 282 -4.86 -15.34 7.22
CA CYS A 282 -5.81 -16.39 6.85
C CYS A 282 -5.29 -17.32 5.74
N VAL A 283 -4.70 -16.75 4.68
CA VAL A 283 -4.09 -17.53 3.58
C VAL A 283 -2.89 -18.32 4.06
N LEU A 284 -1.96 -17.69 4.81
CA LEU A 284 -0.78 -18.37 5.34
C LEU A 284 -1.17 -19.48 6.32
N ASN A 285 -2.17 -19.26 7.17
CA ASN A 285 -2.71 -20.27 8.08
C ASN A 285 -3.32 -21.44 7.34
N THR A 286 -4.02 -21.19 6.23
CA THR A 286 -4.54 -22.22 5.34
C THR A 286 -3.41 -23.05 4.74
N ILE A 287 -2.37 -22.41 4.18
CA ILE A 287 -1.23 -23.12 3.58
C ILE A 287 -0.46 -23.94 4.64
N ALA A 288 -0.17 -23.34 5.79
CA ALA A 288 0.51 -24.00 6.90
C ALA A 288 -0.32 -25.17 7.49
N SER A 289 -1.66 -25.11 7.39
CA SER A 289 -2.52 -26.20 7.84
C SER A 289 -2.28 -27.50 7.07
N ILE A 290 -1.80 -27.43 5.82
CA ILE A 290 -1.47 -28.61 5.01
C ILE A 290 -0.31 -29.37 5.64
N GLN A 291 0.76 -28.65 6.00
CA GLN A 291 1.93 -29.23 6.65
C GLN A 291 1.55 -29.81 8.01
N ARG A 292 0.78 -29.05 8.82
CA ARG A 292 0.25 -29.52 10.11
C ARG A 292 -0.58 -30.78 9.97
N HIS A 293 -1.46 -30.84 8.97
CA HIS A 293 -2.30 -31.99 8.71
C HIS A 293 -1.49 -33.23 8.39
N PHE A 294 -0.57 -33.18 7.41
CA PHE A 294 0.20 -34.36 7.05
C PHE A 294 1.16 -34.78 8.17
N LEU A 295 1.78 -33.84 8.89
CA LEU A 295 2.61 -34.21 10.05
C LEU A 295 1.78 -34.87 11.15
N GLY A 296 0.60 -34.33 11.46
CA GLY A 296 -0.35 -34.96 12.39
C GLY A 296 -0.75 -36.35 11.92
N LEU A 297 -1.11 -36.50 10.64
CA LEU A 297 -1.55 -37.75 10.06
C LEU A 297 -0.50 -38.85 10.16
N TYR A 298 0.76 -38.57 9.77
CA TYR A 298 1.85 -39.55 9.81
C TYR A 298 2.48 -39.73 11.20
N SER A 299 2.12 -38.88 12.19
CA SER A 299 2.49 -39.05 13.60
C SER A 299 1.38 -39.63 14.49
N SER A 300 0.14 -39.73 13.99
CA SER A 300 -1.07 -40.16 14.71
C SER A 300 -1.06 -41.62 15.19
N ARG A 301 -0.02 -42.40 14.87
CA ARG A 301 0.07 -43.86 15.04
C ARG A 301 -0.96 -44.66 14.23
N GLU A 302 -1.88 -44.00 13.54
CA GLU A 302 -2.78 -44.65 12.59
C GLU A 302 -2.06 -44.95 11.28
N ARG A 303 -2.24 -46.19 10.79
CA ARG A 303 -1.54 -46.66 9.59
C ARG A 303 -2.05 -45.94 8.34
N GLN A 304 -1.14 -45.25 7.64
CA GLN A 304 -1.44 -44.48 6.42
C GLN A 304 -1.14 -45.27 5.15
N CYS A 305 -0.12 -46.12 5.20
CA CYS A 305 0.17 -47.10 4.16
C CYS A 305 -0.91 -48.19 4.15
N LYS A 306 -1.86 -48.09 3.20
CA LYS A 306 -2.99 -49.02 3.03
C LYS A 306 -2.96 -49.78 1.69
N LEU A 307 -1.78 -50.06 1.14
CA LEU A 307 -1.67 -50.85 -0.09
C LEU A 307 -1.96 -52.34 0.18
N GLY A 308 -2.70 -52.97 -0.74
CA GLY A 308 -3.36 -54.27 -0.54
C GLY A 308 -2.46 -55.51 -0.44
N TYR A 309 -1.13 -55.39 -0.59
CA TYR A 309 -0.21 -56.54 -0.50
C TYR A 309 0.74 -56.47 0.69
N ASP A 310 1.12 -55.28 1.17
CA ASP A 310 1.95 -55.09 2.36
C ASP A 310 1.71 -53.69 2.96
N SER A 311 0.95 -53.61 4.05
CA SER A 311 0.85 -52.38 4.84
C SER A 311 2.06 -52.30 5.77
N SER A 312 2.83 -51.19 5.74
CA SER A 312 4.10 -51.10 6.46
C SER A 312 4.19 -49.85 7.33
N SER A 313 4.42 -50.04 8.63
CA SER A 313 4.74 -48.94 9.56
C SER A 313 6.09 -48.28 9.23
N ALA A 314 7.03 -49.05 8.68
CA ALA A 314 8.31 -48.53 8.21
C ALA A 314 8.12 -47.57 7.03
N CYS A 315 7.14 -47.82 6.14
CA CYS A 315 6.78 -46.87 5.09
C CYS A 315 6.27 -45.55 5.69
N ASP A 316 5.37 -45.61 6.68
CA ASP A 316 4.84 -44.39 7.31
C ASP A 316 5.94 -43.56 8.01
N SER A 317 6.85 -44.22 8.74
CA SER A 317 8.02 -43.55 9.36
C SER A 317 8.98 -42.97 8.31
N PHE A 318 9.21 -43.69 7.20
CA PHE A 318 10.02 -43.20 6.09
C PHE A 318 9.41 -41.93 5.47
N GLN A 319 8.10 -41.92 5.23
CA GLN A 319 7.41 -40.76 4.68
C GLN A 319 7.50 -39.55 5.63
N LEU A 320 7.26 -39.75 6.93
CA LEU A 320 7.42 -38.69 7.93
C LEU A 320 8.82 -38.08 7.92
N GLY A 321 9.86 -38.93 7.87
CA GLY A 321 11.26 -38.48 7.81
C GLY A 321 11.57 -37.67 6.54
N GLN A 322 11.09 -38.13 5.38
CA GLN A 322 11.27 -37.40 4.12
C GLN A 322 10.52 -36.06 4.11
N MET A 323 9.32 -36.00 4.69
CA MET A 323 8.56 -34.76 4.82
C MET A 323 9.28 -33.73 5.67
N LEU A 324 9.74 -34.12 6.86
CA LEU A 324 10.48 -33.23 7.75
C LEU A 324 11.75 -32.73 7.06
N LYS A 325 12.51 -33.62 6.42
CA LYS A 325 13.70 -33.26 5.64
C LYS A 325 13.40 -32.25 4.53
N PHE A 326 12.29 -32.43 3.81
CA PHE A 326 11.88 -31.51 2.76
C PHE A 326 11.47 -30.14 3.31
N PHE A 327 10.54 -30.09 4.28
CA PHE A 327 10.01 -28.82 4.78
C PHE A 327 11.09 -27.97 5.46
N THR A 328 11.97 -28.60 6.24
CA THR A 328 13.12 -27.92 6.86
C THR A 328 14.16 -27.48 5.84
N GLY A 329 14.55 -28.38 4.93
CA GLY A 329 15.54 -28.07 3.88
C GLY A 329 15.08 -27.03 2.86
N LYS A 330 13.79 -26.71 2.83
CA LYS A 330 13.19 -25.65 1.99
C LYS A 330 12.76 -24.42 2.79
N GLU A 331 13.10 -24.34 4.08
CA GLU A 331 12.73 -23.23 4.97
C GLU A 331 11.22 -22.98 5.05
N LEU A 332 10.41 -23.99 4.76
CA LEU A 332 8.95 -23.95 4.90
C LEU A 332 8.50 -24.25 6.34
N MET A 333 9.44 -24.66 7.19
CA MET A 333 9.23 -25.01 8.58
C MET A 333 10.55 -24.89 9.34
N GLY A 334 10.54 -24.19 10.47
CA GLY A 334 11.63 -24.21 11.43
C GLY A 334 11.39 -25.28 12.49
N ILE A 335 12.40 -26.09 12.80
CA ILE A 335 12.41 -26.93 14.01
C ILE A 335 13.22 -26.16 15.05
N VAL A 336 12.56 -25.81 16.15
CA VAL A 336 13.13 -25.01 17.25
C VAL A 336 13.22 -25.91 18.46
N ASP A 337 14.37 -25.91 19.14
CA ASP A 337 14.53 -26.58 20.44
C ASP A 337 14.08 -25.65 21.58
N PHE A 338 14.22 -26.10 22.83
CA PHE A 338 13.83 -25.32 24.02
C PHE A 338 14.85 -24.24 24.42
N GLY A 339 15.95 -24.09 23.67
CA GLY A 339 16.99 -23.11 23.93
C GLY A 339 16.53 -21.69 23.59
N PRO A 340 16.80 -20.68 24.42
CA PRO A 340 16.42 -19.29 24.14
C PRO A 340 16.97 -18.75 22.81
N SER A 341 18.19 -19.15 22.44
CA SER A 341 18.85 -18.77 21.18
C SER A 341 18.16 -19.31 19.93
N SER A 342 17.29 -20.30 20.08
CA SER A 342 16.60 -20.92 18.94
C SER A 342 15.44 -20.07 18.43
N LEU A 343 14.95 -19.11 19.24
CA LEU A 343 13.96 -18.12 18.83
C LEU A 343 14.49 -17.19 17.73
N ASP A 344 15.79 -16.89 17.75
CA ASP A 344 16.45 -16.04 16.74
C ASP A 344 16.49 -16.71 15.35
N ASN A 345 16.31 -18.03 15.29
CA ASN A 345 16.31 -18.82 14.05
C ASN A 345 14.92 -18.94 13.41
N ILE A 346 13.88 -18.32 13.99
CA ILE A 346 12.53 -18.35 13.43
C ILE A 346 12.47 -17.43 12.20
N PRO A 347 12.20 -17.97 11.00
CA PRO A 347 12.14 -17.16 9.79
C PRO A 347 10.94 -16.22 9.82
N ASP A 348 11.15 -14.98 9.39
CA ASP A 348 10.06 -14.00 9.22
C ASP A 348 9.31 -14.24 7.90
N ALA A 349 8.09 -14.76 8.01
CA ALA A 349 7.21 -15.03 6.88
C ALA A 349 6.45 -13.81 6.35
N SER A 350 6.61 -12.63 6.98
CA SER A 350 5.83 -11.43 6.66
C SER A 350 6.05 -10.93 5.23
N VAL A 351 7.23 -11.19 4.64
CA VAL A 351 7.63 -10.74 3.29
C VAL A 351 7.84 -11.85 2.27
N ILE A 352 7.51 -13.10 2.62
CA ILE A 352 7.65 -14.23 1.69
C ILE A 352 6.47 -14.24 0.72
N ASP A 353 6.72 -14.33 -0.57
CA ASP A 353 5.65 -14.39 -1.57
C ASP A 353 4.88 -15.72 -1.45
N ILE A 354 3.55 -15.64 -1.34
CA ILE A 354 2.67 -16.82 -1.25
C ILE A 354 2.83 -17.73 -2.48
N GLU A 355 3.02 -17.17 -3.67
CA GLU A 355 3.25 -17.97 -4.88
C GLU A 355 4.58 -18.73 -4.82
N GLU A 356 5.60 -18.17 -4.16
CA GLU A 356 6.89 -18.84 -3.93
C GLU A 356 6.74 -20.00 -2.94
N ILE A 357 5.95 -19.83 -1.87
CA ILE A 357 5.62 -20.91 -0.93
C ILE A 357 4.92 -22.06 -1.68
N LEU A 358 3.90 -21.75 -2.47
CA LEU A 358 3.15 -22.75 -3.24
C LEU A 358 4.01 -23.43 -4.31
N ALA A 359 4.88 -22.67 -4.98
CA ALA A 359 5.82 -23.21 -5.96
C ALA A 359 6.83 -24.15 -5.30
N THR A 360 7.29 -23.81 -4.10
CA THR A 360 8.21 -24.63 -3.30
C THR A 360 7.53 -25.91 -2.83
N LEU A 361 6.31 -25.84 -2.29
CA LEU A 361 5.52 -27.03 -1.91
C LEU A 361 5.27 -27.98 -3.10
N LYS A 362 5.10 -27.45 -4.32
CA LYS A 362 4.93 -28.28 -5.53
C LYS A 362 6.18 -29.09 -5.92
N GLN A 363 7.35 -28.72 -5.40
CA GLN A 363 8.62 -29.43 -5.65
C GLN A 363 8.78 -30.70 -4.80
N VAL A 364 7.83 -31.04 -3.93
CA VAL A 364 7.88 -32.27 -3.11
C VAL A 364 8.10 -33.51 -3.98
N PRO A 365 9.18 -34.28 -3.78
CA PRO A 365 9.44 -35.50 -4.54
C PRO A 365 8.41 -36.61 -4.29
N SER A 366 8.28 -37.53 -5.25
CA SER A 366 7.52 -38.78 -5.09
C SER A 366 8.34 -39.80 -4.29
N TYR A 367 8.46 -39.60 -2.98
CA TYR A 367 9.22 -40.49 -2.10
C TYR A 367 8.63 -41.92 -2.08
N GLN A 368 9.49 -42.92 -2.27
CA GLN A 368 9.14 -44.34 -2.23
C GLN A 368 10.22 -45.08 -1.45
N ILE A 369 9.79 -45.95 -0.51
CA ILE A 369 10.71 -46.80 0.25
C ILE A 369 11.20 -47.99 -0.59
N ASP A 370 10.30 -48.56 -1.39
CA ASP A 370 10.57 -49.65 -2.33
C ASP A 370 9.52 -49.68 -3.47
N LYS A 371 9.62 -50.67 -4.34
CA LYS A 371 8.73 -50.90 -5.48
C LYS A 371 7.28 -51.26 -5.13
N HIS A 372 7.01 -51.75 -3.92
CA HIS A 372 5.68 -52.15 -3.46
C HIS A 372 4.90 -50.99 -2.84
N HIS A 373 5.56 -49.86 -2.56
CA HIS A 373 4.99 -48.68 -1.91
C HIS A 373 4.82 -47.49 -2.87
N THR A 374 4.44 -47.78 -4.12
CA THR A 374 4.10 -46.75 -5.11
C THR A 374 2.88 -45.96 -4.63
N ASN A 375 2.93 -44.62 -4.69
CA ASN A 375 1.86 -43.70 -4.26
C ASN A 375 1.63 -43.54 -2.75
N CYS A 376 2.46 -44.15 -1.88
CA CYS A 376 2.42 -43.87 -0.44
C CYS A 376 2.98 -42.48 -0.07
N GLY A 377 3.69 -41.83 -1.00
CA GLY A 377 4.29 -40.52 -0.78
C GLY A 377 3.29 -39.38 -0.75
N ILE A 378 3.61 -38.33 0.01
CA ILE A 378 2.70 -37.19 0.20
C ILE A 378 2.40 -36.39 -1.07
N ARG A 379 3.26 -36.45 -2.09
CA ARG A 379 3.11 -35.66 -3.33
C ARG A 379 1.73 -35.85 -3.97
N THR A 380 1.27 -37.10 -4.08
CA THR A 380 -0.01 -37.44 -4.73
C THR A 380 -1.22 -36.87 -3.99
N ARG A 381 -1.11 -36.74 -2.66
CA ARG A 381 -2.15 -36.14 -1.81
C ARG A 381 -2.06 -34.61 -1.78
N LEU A 382 -0.85 -34.08 -1.84
CA LEU A 382 -0.56 -32.64 -1.75
C LEU A 382 -0.93 -31.89 -3.04
N GLU A 383 -0.64 -32.44 -4.21
CA GLU A 383 -0.79 -31.74 -5.49
C GLU A 383 -2.22 -31.25 -5.79
N PRO A 384 -3.30 -32.05 -5.56
CA PRO A 384 -4.67 -31.58 -5.71
C PRO A 384 -5.05 -30.42 -4.76
N ILE A 385 -4.50 -30.43 -3.54
CA ILE A 385 -4.75 -29.38 -2.54
C ILE A 385 -4.11 -28.08 -2.98
N LEU A 386 -2.85 -28.13 -3.45
CA LEU A 386 -2.13 -26.94 -3.91
C LEU A 386 -2.80 -26.32 -5.13
N GLU A 387 -3.32 -27.14 -6.06
CA GLU A 387 -4.07 -26.66 -7.22
C GLU A 387 -5.38 -25.98 -6.79
N TYR A 388 -6.10 -26.58 -5.85
CA TYR A 388 -7.32 -25.99 -5.29
C TYR A 388 -7.05 -24.65 -4.62
N ILE A 389 -6.01 -24.55 -3.79
CA ILE A 389 -5.64 -23.29 -3.14
C ILE A 389 -5.25 -22.23 -4.18
N ARG A 390 -4.48 -22.58 -5.21
CA ARG A 390 -4.16 -21.65 -6.31
C ARG A 390 -5.42 -21.11 -6.99
N SER A 391 -6.39 -21.99 -7.27
CA SER A 391 -7.69 -21.60 -7.83
C SER A 391 -8.45 -20.65 -6.91
N MET A 392 -8.45 -20.92 -5.59
CA MET A 392 -9.11 -20.06 -4.60
C MET A 392 -8.37 -18.75 -4.39
N LEU A 393 -7.04 -18.73 -4.53
CA LEU A 393 -6.30 -17.49 -4.52
C LEU A 393 -6.79 -16.61 -5.66
N SER A 394 -6.96 -17.11 -6.89
CA SER A 394 -7.50 -16.34 -8.05
C SER A 394 -8.90 -15.76 -7.88
N SER A 395 -9.62 -16.09 -6.79
CA SER A 395 -10.90 -15.47 -6.46
C SER A 395 -10.78 -13.96 -6.21
N THR A 396 -11.90 -13.25 -6.37
CA THR A 396 -11.94 -11.79 -6.22
C THR A 396 -12.03 -11.37 -4.76
N VAL A 397 -12.53 -12.26 -3.88
CA VAL A 397 -12.77 -12.00 -2.46
C VAL A 397 -11.50 -11.75 -1.66
N LEU A 398 -10.33 -12.14 -2.17
CA LEU A 398 -9.05 -11.84 -1.51
C LEU A 398 -8.78 -10.33 -1.52
N SER A 399 -9.14 -9.63 -2.59
CA SER A 399 -8.90 -8.20 -2.79
C SER A 399 -9.94 -7.32 -2.09
N ILE A 400 -9.63 -6.04 -1.92
CA ILE A 400 -10.61 -5.06 -1.43
C ILE A 400 -11.45 -4.52 -2.60
N SER A 401 -12.75 -4.74 -2.53
CA SER A 401 -13.74 -4.03 -3.35
C SER A 401 -14.06 -2.68 -2.69
N GLN A 402 -13.74 -1.57 -3.37
CA GLN A 402 -13.95 -0.24 -2.80
C GLN A 402 -15.42 0.03 -2.46
N VAL A 403 -16.33 -0.43 -3.32
CA VAL A 403 -17.79 -0.24 -3.16
C VAL A 403 -18.27 -1.01 -1.93
N GLU A 404 -17.95 -2.30 -1.84
CA GLU A 404 -18.37 -3.13 -0.69
C GLU A 404 -17.73 -2.65 0.62
N TRP A 405 -16.49 -2.16 0.58
CA TRP A 405 -15.80 -1.64 1.75
C TRP A 405 -16.49 -0.38 2.32
N LYS A 406 -16.94 0.52 1.44
CA LYS A 406 -17.64 1.75 1.82
C LYS A 406 -19.09 1.49 2.22
N ASP A 407 -19.81 0.68 1.44
CA ASP A 407 -21.27 0.53 1.58
C ASP A 407 -21.68 -0.61 2.51
N SER A 408 -20.82 -1.62 2.71
CA SER A 408 -21.16 -2.86 3.41
C SER A 408 -19.97 -3.49 4.14
N ARG A 409 -19.23 -2.65 4.90
CA ARG A 409 -18.00 -3.01 5.64
C ARG A 409 -18.09 -4.33 6.41
N MET A 410 -19.17 -4.54 7.17
CA MET A 410 -19.38 -5.76 7.98
C MET A 410 -19.41 -7.04 7.14
N SER A 411 -19.91 -6.97 5.90
CA SER A 411 -19.95 -8.12 5.01
C SER A 411 -18.62 -8.35 4.30
N ALA A 412 -17.89 -7.27 4.03
CA ALA A 412 -16.62 -7.25 3.30
C ALA A 412 -15.43 -7.66 4.17
N THR A 413 -15.43 -7.31 5.46
CA THR A 413 -14.34 -7.64 6.38
C THR A 413 -14.24 -9.14 6.64
N TRP A 414 -13.03 -9.66 6.73
CA TRP A 414 -12.75 -11.02 7.18
C TRP A 414 -12.51 -11.08 8.69
N ILE A 415 -12.21 -9.94 9.31
CA ILE A 415 -11.96 -9.84 10.74
C ILE A 415 -13.24 -10.23 11.50
N PRO A 416 -13.17 -11.20 12.43
CA PRO A 416 -14.32 -11.56 13.27
C PRO A 416 -14.72 -10.38 14.14
N ASP A 417 -16.02 -10.23 14.38
CA ASP A 417 -16.53 -9.26 15.35
C ASP A 417 -16.15 -9.69 16.78
N ASP A 418 -15.76 -8.76 17.65
CA ASP A 418 -15.32 -9.08 19.02
C ASP A 418 -16.44 -9.75 19.84
N GLU A 419 -17.71 -9.44 19.57
CA GLU A 419 -18.85 -10.14 20.18
C GLU A 419 -18.97 -11.62 19.78
N SER A 420 -18.42 -11.99 18.61
CA SER A 420 -18.42 -13.36 18.10
C SER A 420 -17.34 -14.26 18.70
N LEU A 421 -16.36 -13.67 19.40
CA LEU A 421 -15.28 -14.38 20.10
C LEU A 421 -15.71 -14.83 21.52
N GLY A 422 -16.76 -14.22 22.08
CA GLY A 422 -17.21 -14.47 23.47
C GLY A 422 -18.40 -15.44 23.62
N ARG A 423 -19.07 -15.84 22.53
CA ARG A 423 -20.11 -16.90 22.53
C ARG A 423 -19.53 -18.18 21.97
N ASP A 424 -20.13 -19.32 22.32
CA ASP A 424 -19.88 -20.66 21.76
C ASP A 424 -20.00 -20.68 20.22
N ARG A 425 -19.04 -20.07 19.53
CA ARG A 425 -18.98 -20.04 18.08
C ARG A 425 -18.57 -21.44 17.64
N GLU A 426 -19.48 -22.12 16.95
CA GLU A 426 -19.16 -23.39 16.31
C GLU A 426 -17.92 -23.23 15.42
N GLU A 427 -16.92 -24.06 15.70
CA GLU A 427 -15.63 -24.04 15.01
C GLU A 427 -15.84 -24.33 13.52
N LYS A 428 -15.46 -23.40 12.65
CA LYS A 428 -15.68 -23.53 11.20
C LYS A 428 -14.66 -24.50 10.63
N ARG A 429 -15.09 -25.73 10.36
CA ARG A 429 -14.27 -26.73 9.64
C ARG A 429 -14.44 -26.62 8.13
N PHE A 430 -13.33 -26.58 7.42
CA PHE A 430 -13.27 -26.77 5.97
C PHE A 430 -12.85 -28.22 5.66
N GLU A 431 -13.59 -28.88 4.78
CA GLU A 431 -13.34 -30.27 4.38
C GLU A 431 -13.02 -30.30 2.89
N PHE A 432 -11.84 -30.84 2.56
CA PHE A 432 -11.39 -31.02 1.20
C PHE A 432 -11.85 -32.37 0.65
N THR A 433 -12.64 -32.36 -0.42
CA THR A 433 -13.15 -33.58 -1.05
C THR A 433 -12.64 -33.74 -2.48
N ARG A 434 -12.65 -34.98 -3.01
CA ARG A 434 -12.30 -35.24 -4.42
C ARG A 434 -13.22 -34.49 -5.40
N GLY A 435 -14.48 -34.27 -5.01
CA GLY A 435 -15.44 -33.47 -5.77
C GLY A 435 -14.98 -32.02 -5.91
N LEU A 436 -14.50 -31.41 -4.82
CA LEU A 436 -13.98 -30.03 -4.86
C LEU A 436 -12.71 -29.91 -5.72
N ALA A 437 -11.83 -30.90 -5.66
CA ALA A 437 -10.61 -30.93 -6.48
C ALA A 437 -10.88 -30.98 -8.00
N SER A 438 -12.02 -31.57 -8.40
CA SER A 438 -12.39 -31.79 -9.80
C SER A 438 -13.43 -30.79 -10.33
N ASP A 439 -13.96 -29.90 -9.50
CA ASP A 439 -15.00 -28.94 -9.89
C ASP A 439 -14.44 -27.85 -10.82
N GLN A 440 -14.83 -27.92 -12.09
CA GLN A 440 -14.39 -26.96 -13.11
C GLN A 440 -14.95 -25.54 -12.88
N ARG A 441 -16.06 -25.39 -12.15
CA ARG A 441 -16.68 -24.08 -11.90
C ARG A 441 -15.80 -23.17 -11.05
N LEU A 442 -14.92 -23.77 -10.25
CA LEU A 442 -14.01 -23.07 -9.36
C LEU A 442 -12.78 -22.49 -10.07
N ARG A 443 -12.56 -22.87 -11.34
CA ARG A 443 -11.42 -22.43 -12.16
C ARG A 443 -11.63 -21.08 -12.85
N TYR A 444 -12.86 -20.56 -12.85
CA TYR A 444 -13.20 -19.29 -13.49
C TYR A 444 -13.15 -18.14 -12.48
N GLU A 445 -12.31 -17.14 -12.74
CA GLU A 445 -12.21 -15.92 -11.94
C GLU A 445 -13.54 -15.14 -11.95
N GLY A 446 -13.93 -14.58 -10.80
CA GLY A 446 -15.17 -13.79 -10.67
C GLY A 446 -16.46 -14.60 -10.55
N ASN A 447 -16.38 -15.93 -10.42
CA ASN A 447 -17.55 -16.75 -10.10
C ASN A 447 -17.93 -16.59 -8.63
N MET A 448 -19.16 -16.13 -8.34
CA MET A 448 -19.67 -15.97 -6.96
C MET A 448 -19.54 -17.24 -6.11
N TYR A 449 -19.67 -18.43 -6.74
CA TYR A 449 -19.48 -19.69 -6.05
C TYR A 449 -18.01 -19.88 -5.62
N ALA A 450 -17.05 -19.51 -6.47
CA ALA A 450 -15.62 -19.57 -6.15
C ALA A 450 -15.27 -18.57 -5.04
N ASP A 451 -15.84 -17.36 -5.05
CA ASP A 451 -15.63 -16.37 -3.99
C ASP A 451 -16.16 -16.85 -2.62
N LYS A 452 -17.35 -17.45 -2.60
CA LYS A 452 -17.91 -18.05 -1.37
C LYS A 452 -17.04 -19.20 -0.86
N MET A 453 -16.55 -20.06 -1.76
CA MET A 453 -15.69 -21.18 -1.40
C MET A 453 -14.31 -20.73 -0.94
N ALA A 454 -13.73 -19.71 -1.57
CA ALA A 454 -12.45 -19.12 -1.17
C ALA A 454 -12.56 -18.49 0.22
N ARG A 455 -13.63 -17.72 0.49
CA ARG A 455 -13.86 -17.17 1.83
C ARG A 455 -14.03 -18.27 2.86
N LYS A 456 -14.86 -19.30 2.58
CA LYS A 456 -15.04 -20.46 3.48
C LYS A 456 -13.71 -21.18 3.75
N LEU A 457 -12.87 -21.33 2.74
CA LEU A 457 -11.56 -21.96 2.85
C LEU A 457 -10.62 -21.14 3.74
N PHE A 458 -10.43 -19.86 3.43
CA PHE A 458 -9.38 -19.05 4.06
C PHE A 458 -9.75 -18.60 5.47
N THR A 459 -11.03 -18.40 5.77
CA THR A 459 -11.50 -18.00 7.11
C THR A 459 -11.96 -19.19 7.97
N ALA A 460 -11.55 -20.41 7.63
CA ALA A 460 -11.84 -21.59 8.44
C ALA A 460 -10.98 -21.61 9.71
N ASP A 461 -11.50 -22.22 10.77
CA ASP A 461 -10.79 -22.41 12.03
C ASP A 461 -9.99 -23.74 11.99
N LYS A 462 -10.47 -24.74 11.24
CA LYS A 462 -9.80 -26.03 10.98
C LYS A 462 -9.93 -26.48 9.53
N TRP A 463 -8.94 -27.22 9.05
CA TRP A 463 -8.92 -27.83 7.72
C TRP A 463 -8.73 -29.34 7.82
N ASP A 464 -9.61 -30.09 7.15
CA ASP A 464 -9.39 -31.50 6.86
C ASP A 464 -8.99 -31.65 5.40
N TRP A 465 -7.76 -32.12 5.20
CA TRP A 465 -7.18 -32.34 3.88
C TRP A 465 -7.23 -33.81 3.45
N THR A 466 -7.99 -34.65 4.17
CA THR A 466 -8.20 -36.06 3.80
C THR A 466 -9.31 -36.12 2.75
N PRO A 467 -9.01 -36.32 1.46
CA PRO A 467 -10.08 -36.60 0.50
C PRO A 467 -10.70 -37.93 0.88
N GLU A 468 -12.02 -37.94 1.12
CA GLU A 468 -12.79 -39.14 1.51
C GLU A 468 -12.34 -40.40 0.75
N TYR A 469 -12.29 -41.52 1.50
CA TYR A 469 -11.76 -42.83 1.10
C TYR A 469 -12.10 -43.25 -0.33
#